data_AF-A0A376Y7U3-F1
#
_entry.id   AF-A0A376Y7U3-F1
#
_cell.length_a   1.000
_cell.length_b   1.000
_cell.length_c   1.000
_cell.angle_alpha   90.00
_cell.angle_beta   90.00
_cell.angle_gamma   90.00
#
_symmetry.space_group_name_H-M   'P 1'
#
loop_
_entity.id
_entity.type
_entity.pdbx_description
1 polymer ?
#
loop_
_entity_poly.entity_id
_entity_poly.type
_entity_poly.pdbx_seq_one_letter_code
_entity_poly.pdbx_strand_id
1 'polypeptide(L)'
;MWQAISRLLSEQLGEGEIELRNELPGGEVHAAWHLRYAGHDFFVKCDERELLPGFTAEADQLELLSRSKTVTVPKVWAVGADRDYSFLVMDYLPPRPLDAHSAFILGQQIARLHQWSDQPQFGLDFDNALSTTPQPNTWQRRWSTFLLNNGLAGSWNWLQKKGSLSAISTPSSSIFSSVWPHINRSLLCARRFMVRQLCTGSGWPVHFRPGLLLG
;
A
#
# COMPACT_ATOMS: atom_id res chain seq x y z
N MET A 1 12.54 -18.89 -7.15
CA MET A 1 12.38 -17.46 -6.83
C MET A 1 13.72 -16.78 -6.60
N TRP A 2 14.52 -17.29 -5.66
CA TRP A 2 15.81 -16.70 -5.26
C TRP A 2 16.81 -16.47 -6.41
N GLN A 3 16.89 -17.38 -7.38
CA GLN A 3 17.74 -17.19 -8.57
C GLN A 3 17.29 -15.98 -9.41
N ALA A 4 15.97 -15.78 -9.57
CA ALA A 4 15.43 -14.63 -10.28
C ALA A 4 15.70 -13.33 -9.53
N ILE A 5 15.52 -13.32 -8.20
CA ILE A 5 15.87 -12.18 -7.34
C ILE A 5 17.36 -11.85 -7.43
N SER A 6 18.24 -12.85 -7.32
CA SER A 6 19.69 -12.69 -7.42
C SER A 6 20.11 -12.06 -8.74
N ARG A 7 19.52 -12.49 -9.85
CA ARG A 7 19.76 -11.93 -11.18
C ARG A 7 19.30 -10.46 -11.28
N LEU A 8 18.11 -10.14 -10.78
CA LEU A 8 17.60 -8.77 -10.83
C LEU A 8 18.40 -7.83 -9.92
N LEU A 9 18.84 -8.30 -8.75
CA LEU A 9 19.71 -7.53 -7.87
C LEU A 9 21.11 -7.34 -8.47
N SER A 10 21.64 -8.35 -9.17
CA SER A 10 22.97 -8.21 -9.79
C SER A 10 23.00 -7.20 -10.92
N GLU A 11 21.89 -7.06 -11.67
CA GLU A 11 21.72 -6.01 -12.68
C GLU A 11 21.74 -4.60 -12.08
N GLN A 12 21.37 -4.43 -10.80
CA GLN A 12 21.27 -3.13 -10.12
C GLN A 12 22.49 -2.80 -9.24
N LEU A 13 23.07 -3.81 -8.59
CA LEU A 13 24.11 -3.66 -7.57
C LEU A 13 25.46 -4.26 -7.97
N GLY A 14 25.51 -5.00 -9.08
CA GLY A 14 26.66 -5.81 -9.47
C GLY A 14 26.60 -7.24 -8.93
N GLU A 15 27.57 -8.06 -9.35
CA GLU A 15 27.66 -9.46 -8.93
C GLU A 15 27.78 -9.59 -7.41
N GLY A 16 27.09 -10.59 -6.86
CA GLY A 16 26.99 -10.82 -5.43
C GLY A 16 26.24 -12.10 -5.12
N GLU A 17 26.20 -12.44 -3.84
CA GLU A 17 25.57 -13.67 -3.35
C GLU A 17 24.53 -13.37 -2.27
N ILE A 18 23.57 -14.28 -2.13
CA ILE A 18 22.58 -14.25 -1.05
C ILE A 18 23.22 -14.84 0.21
N GLU A 19 23.51 -13.98 1.18
CA GLU A 19 24.14 -14.32 2.45
C GLU A 19 23.12 -14.84 3.48
N LEU A 20 21.91 -14.27 3.48
CA LEU A 20 20.88 -14.59 4.48
C LEU A 20 19.49 -14.56 3.86
N ARG A 21 18.65 -15.50 4.30
CA ARG A 21 17.22 -15.59 3.99
C ARG A 21 16.48 -15.95 5.27
N ASN A 22 15.83 -15.00 5.89
CA ASN A 22 15.03 -15.22 7.10
C ASN A 22 13.58 -14.87 6.84
N GLU A 23 12.66 -15.79 7.12
CA GLU A 23 11.24 -15.51 7.02
C GLU A 23 10.81 -14.62 8.19
N LEU A 24 10.00 -13.61 7.90
CA LEU A 24 9.52 -12.64 8.88
C LEU A 24 8.11 -13.01 9.35
N PRO A 25 7.84 -12.95 10.66
CA PRO A 25 6.50 -13.21 11.17
C PRO A 25 5.52 -12.10 10.74
N GLY A 26 4.26 -12.50 10.49
CA GLY A 26 3.14 -11.58 10.23
C GLY A 26 2.83 -11.29 8.76
N GLY A 27 3.44 -12.03 7.82
CA GLY A 27 3.03 -12.07 6.41
C GLY A 27 1.62 -12.65 6.21
N GLU A 28 0.59 -12.02 6.81
CA GLU A 28 -0.79 -12.52 6.83
C GLU A 28 -1.43 -12.54 5.44
N VAL A 29 -0.91 -11.75 4.50
CA VAL A 29 -1.40 -11.67 3.12
C VAL A 29 -0.43 -12.29 2.13
N HIS A 30 0.87 -12.03 2.29
CA HIS A 30 1.95 -12.55 1.44
C HIS A 30 3.11 -13.00 2.33
N ALA A 31 3.83 -14.04 1.91
CA ALA A 31 5.06 -14.44 2.59
C ALA A 31 6.08 -13.29 2.54
N ALA A 32 6.72 -13.02 3.68
CA ALA A 32 7.62 -11.89 3.88
C ALA A 32 8.99 -12.37 4.34
N TRP A 33 10.06 -11.85 3.75
CA TRP A 33 11.43 -12.28 4.02
C TRP A 33 12.36 -11.09 4.23
N HIS A 34 13.29 -11.25 5.18
CA HIS A 34 14.51 -10.46 5.27
C HIS A 34 15.61 -11.19 4.49
N LEU A 35 16.12 -10.52 3.47
CA LEU A 35 17.15 -11.03 2.57
C LEU A 35 18.41 -10.18 2.76
N ARG A 36 19.58 -10.82 2.86
CA ARG A 36 20.87 -10.14 2.75
C ARG A 36 21.57 -10.56 1.47
N TYR A 37 21.92 -9.60 0.63
CA TYR A 37 22.62 -9.83 -0.65
C TYR A 37 23.78 -8.85 -0.79
N ALA A 38 24.99 -9.37 -0.98
CA ALA A 38 26.22 -8.57 -1.12
C ALA A 38 26.38 -7.48 -0.02
N GLY A 39 26.13 -7.85 1.24
CA GLY A 39 26.18 -6.93 2.38
C GLY A 39 25.00 -5.98 2.55
N HIS A 40 24.04 -5.95 1.61
CA HIS A 40 22.84 -5.10 1.66
C HIS A 40 21.61 -5.87 2.16
N ASP A 41 20.76 -5.19 2.95
CA ASP A 41 19.55 -5.76 3.54
C ASP A 41 18.29 -5.36 2.74
N PHE A 42 17.48 -6.35 2.38
CA PHE A 42 16.25 -6.21 1.60
C PHE A 42 15.05 -6.85 2.28
N PHE A 43 13.89 -6.28 2.04
CA PHE A 43 12.60 -6.87 2.35
C PHE A 43 11.99 -7.44 1.07
N VAL A 44 11.57 -8.70 1.11
CA VAL A 44 10.96 -9.40 -0.03
C VAL A 44 9.55 -9.81 0.35
N LYS A 45 8.56 -9.37 -0.43
CA LYS A 45 7.23 -9.98 -0.46
C LYS A 45 7.17 -10.98 -1.60
N CYS A 46 6.56 -12.12 -1.38
CA CYS A 46 6.32 -13.10 -2.44
C CYS A 46 5.03 -13.87 -2.25
N ASP A 47 4.46 -14.29 -3.36
CA ASP A 47 3.24 -15.10 -3.40
C ASP A 47 3.11 -15.80 -4.76
N GLU A 48 1.96 -16.44 -5.03
CA GLU A 48 1.60 -17.03 -6.31
C GLU A 48 1.92 -16.10 -7.48
N ARG A 49 2.35 -16.67 -8.60
CA ARG A 49 2.75 -15.94 -9.80
C ARG A 49 1.68 -14.97 -10.30
N GLU A 50 0.42 -15.36 -10.18
CA GLU A 50 -0.76 -14.62 -10.63
C GLU A 50 -0.93 -13.27 -9.92
N LEU A 51 -0.27 -13.08 -8.78
CA LEU A 51 -0.28 -11.84 -7.99
C LEU A 51 0.78 -10.82 -8.44
N LEU A 52 1.53 -11.09 -9.50
CA LEU A 52 2.47 -10.14 -10.12
C LEU A 52 1.85 -8.76 -10.41
N PRO A 53 0.62 -8.64 -10.93
CA PRO A 53 -0.01 -7.32 -11.12
C PRO A 53 -0.20 -6.56 -9.81
N GLY A 54 -0.48 -7.26 -8.70
CA GLY A 54 -0.60 -6.67 -7.38
C GLY A 54 0.74 -6.09 -6.88
N PHE A 55 1.82 -6.86 -7.01
CA PHE A 55 3.17 -6.38 -6.68
C PHE A 55 3.65 -5.23 -7.57
N THR A 56 3.28 -5.24 -8.86
CA THR A 56 3.57 -4.14 -9.79
C THR A 56 2.84 -2.87 -9.38
N ALA A 57 1.54 -2.97 -9.08
CA ALA A 57 0.75 -1.84 -8.59
C ALA A 57 1.24 -1.31 -7.24
N GLU A 58 1.74 -2.17 -6.35
CA GLU A 58 2.36 -1.74 -5.10
C GLU A 58 3.67 -0.98 -5.35
N ALA A 59 4.53 -1.47 -6.24
CA ALA A 59 5.77 -0.77 -6.60
C ALA A 59 5.50 0.62 -7.19
N ASP A 60 4.51 0.74 -8.08
CA ASP A 60 4.13 2.01 -8.67
C ASP A 60 3.61 3.02 -7.62
N GLN A 61 2.94 2.54 -6.56
CA GLN A 61 2.51 3.41 -5.46
C GLN A 61 3.68 3.89 -4.61
N LEU A 62 4.62 3.00 -4.30
CA LEU A 62 5.82 3.36 -3.55
C LEU A 62 6.62 4.40 -4.32
N GLU A 63 6.80 4.22 -5.63
CA GLU A 63 7.47 5.19 -6.49
C GLU A 63 6.69 6.51 -6.60
N LEU A 64 5.37 6.47 -6.74
CA LEU A 64 4.56 7.68 -6.75
C LEU A 64 4.62 8.43 -5.42
N LEU A 65 4.73 7.72 -4.30
CA LEU A 65 4.85 8.32 -2.98
C LEU A 65 6.25 8.88 -2.73
N SER A 66 7.31 8.21 -3.22
CA SER A 66 8.70 8.67 -3.06
C SER A 66 8.90 10.08 -3.63
N ARG A 67 8.18 10.41 -4.71
CA ARG A 67 8.19 11.72 -5.38
C ARG A 67 7.69 12.86 -4.51
N SER A 68 6.90 12.58 -3.47
CA SER A 68 6.46 13.61 -2.53
C SER A 68 7.62 14.15 -1.69
N LYS A 69 8.65 13.32 -1.46
CA LYS A 69 9.77 13.60 -0.56
C LYS A 69 9.31 14.03 0.85
N THR A 70 8.14 13.57 1.29
CA THR A 70 7.55 13.96 2.58
C THR A 70 7.72 12.92 3.66
N VAL A 71 7.56 11.64 3.31
CA VAL A 71 7.69 10.49 4.21
C VAL A 71 8.82 9.59 3.73
N THR A 72 9.41 8.82 4.63
CA THR A 72 10.35 7.77 4.24
C THR A 72 9.58 6.66 3.53
N VAL A 73 10.00 6.32 2.32
CA VAL A 73 9.42 5.23 1.52
C VAL A 73 10.56 4.28 1.15
N PRO A 74 10.40 2.96 1.33
CA PRO A 74 11.42 2.01 0.90
C PRO A 74 11.60 2.08 -0.61
N LYS A 75 12.85 2.12 -1.08
CA LYS A 75 13.15 2.05 -2.51
C LYS A 75 12.79 0.66 -3.01
N VAL A 76 12.09 0.61 -4.15
CA VAL A 76 11.86 -0.65 -4.88
C VAL A 76 13.09 -0.95 -5.72
N TRP A 77 13.62 -2.16 -5.57
CA TRP A 77 14.79 -2.63 -6.32
C TRP A 77 14.40 -3.54 -7.47
N ALA A 78 13.40 -4.39 -7.26
CA ALA A 78 12.95 -5.33 -8.28
C ALA A 78 11.49 -5.72 -8.07
N VAL A 79 10.79 -5.91 -9.18
CA VAL A 79 9.50 -6.61 -9.25
C VAL A 79 9.65 -7.68 -10.31
N GLY A 80 9.19 -8.88 -10.04
CA GLY A 80 9.32 -9.96 -10.99
C GLY A 80 8.53 -11.19 -10.62
N ALA A 81 8.61 -12.17 -11.49
CA ALA A 81 8.07 -13.49 -11.26
C ALA A 81 8.99 -14.54 -11.86
N ASP A 82 8.87 -15.77 -11.35
CA ASP A 82 9.42 -16.96 -11.98
C ASP A 82 8.30 -17.90 -12.45
N ARG A 83 8.54 -19.21 -12.44
CA ARG A 83 7.55 -20.20 -12.84
C ARG A 83 6.34 -20.23 -11.92
N ASP A 84 6.56 -20.13 -10.60
CA ASP A 84 5.58 -20.46 -9.57
C ASP A 84 5.26 -19.26 -8.66
N TYR A 85 6.18 -18.31 -8.51
CA TYR A 85 6.06 -17.18 -7.59
C TYR A 85 6.20 -15.83 -8.29
N SER A 86 5.51 -14.84 -7.76
CA SER A 86 5.76 -13.41 -7.99
C SER A 86 6.34 -12.77 -6.74
N PHE A 87 7.10 -11.68 -6.91
CA PHE A 87 7.79 -11.03 -5.80
C PHE A 87 8.01 -9.54 -6.01
N LEU A 88 8.15 -8.83 -4.88
CA LEU A 88 8.54 -7.43 -4.76
C LEU A 88 9.72 -7.31 -3.79
N VAL A 89 10.83 -6.75 -4.26
CA VAL A 89 12.06 -6.54 -3.48
C VAL A 89 12.24 -5.05 -3.23
N MET A 90 12.40 -4.68 -1.96
CA MET A 90 12.55 -3.29 -1.53
C MET A 90 13.55 -3.16 -0.37
N ASP A 91 13.90 -1.92 0.00
CA ASP A 91 14.75 -1.66 1.17
C ASP A 91 14.20 -2.31 2.45
N TYR A 92 15.09 -2.90 3.24
CA TYR A 92 14.79 -3.29 4.61
C TYR A 92 15.04 -2.14 5.59
N LEU A 93 14.06 -1.78 6.42
CA LEU A 93 14.04 -0.53 7.20
C LEU A 93 14.17 -0.65 8.76
N PRO A 94 14.95 -1.56 9.36
CA PRO A 94 14.85 -2.17 10.71
C PRO A 94 13.78 -1.68 11.73
N PRO A 95 12.88 -2.55 12.26
CA PRO A 95 11.73 -2.11 13.05
C PRO A 95 12.16 -1.36 14.30
N ARG A 96 11.49 -0.24 14.59
CA ARG A 96 11.73 0.60 15.77
C ARG A 96 10.41 0.91 16.47
N PRO A 97 10.36 0.90 17.81
CA PRO A 97 9.20 1.37 18.55
C PRO A 97 8.86 2.82 18.19
N LEU A 98 7.57 3.12 18.07
CA LEU A 98 7.12 4.49 17.82
C LEU A 98 7.07 5.25 19.15
N ASP A 99 8.05 6.12 19.38
CA ASP A 99 8.04 7.04 20.52
C ASP A 99 7.27 8.34 20.21
N ALA A 100 7.03 9.16 21.23
CA ALA A 100 6.26 10.40 21.11
C ALA A 100 6.89 11.43 20.15
N HIS A 101 8.23 11.53 20.13
CA HIS A 101 8.94 12.43 19.23
C HIS A 101 8.83 11.94 17.79
N SER A 102 9.08 10.65 17.54
CA SER A 102 8.93 10.01 16.24
C SER A 102 7.50 10.13 15.70
N ALA A 103 6.48 9.94 16.57
CA ALA A 103 5.07 10.14 16.21
C ALA A 103 4.76 11.59 15.81
N PHE A 104 5.32 12.56 16.52
CA PHE A 104 5.17 13.98 16.20
C PHE A 104 5.78 14.34 14.84
N ILE A 105 6.98 13.83 14.54
CA ILE A 105 7.62 14.02 13.23
C ILE A 105 6.79 13.35 12.12
N LEU A 106 6.31 12.13 12.33
CA LEU A 106 5.45 11.43 11.38
C LEU A 106 4.17 12.23 11.08
N GLY A 107 3.53 12.79 12.11
CA GLY A 107 2.36 13.64 11.94
C GLY A 107 2.62 14.85 11.03
N GLN A 108 3.77 15.51 11.19
CA GLN A 108 4.19 16.60 10.31
C GLN A 108 4.45 16.14 8.87
N GLN A 109 5.10 14.99 8.69
CA GLN A 109 5.38 14.42 7.38
C GLN A 109 4.09 14.07 6.63
N ILE A 110 3.11 13.48 7.32
CA ILE A 110 1.77 13.18 6.77
C ILE A 110 1.03 14.48 6.42
N ALA A 111 1.10 15.51 7.26
CA ALA A 111 0.48 16.80 6.96
C ALA A 111 1.07 17.42 5.69
N ARG A 112 2.40 17.38 5.52
CA ARG A 112 3.07 17.84 4.29
C ARG A 112 2.70 16.99 3.08
N LEU A 113 2.56 15.68 3.25
CA LEU A 113 2.10 14.78 2.18
C LEU A 113 0.70 15.16 1.69
N HIS A 114 -0.22 15.50 2.59
CA HIS A 114 -1.56 15.93 2.19
C HIS A 114 -1.58 17.26 1.43
N GLN A 115 -0.60 18.13 1.69
CA GLN A 115 -0.43 19.40 0.97
C GLN A 115 0.30 19.22 -0.37
N TRP A 116 0.82 18.03 -0.65
CA TRP A 116 1.57 17.77 -1.87
C TRP A 116 0.63 17.53 -3.06
N SER A 117 0.64 18.49 -3.98
CA SER A 117 -0.12 18.56 -5.24
C SER A 117 -1.61 18.87 -5.08
N ASP A 118 -2.06 19.90 -5.81
CA ASP A 118 -3.48 20.17 -6.04
C ASP A 118 -3.97 19.33 -7.23
N GLN A 119 -4.83 18.36 -6.96
CA GLN A 119 -5.47 17.55 -7.99
C GLN A 119 -6.95 17.92 -8.13
N PRO A 120 -7.47 18.14 -9.36
CA PRO A 120 -8.87 18.54 -9.57
C PRO A 120 -9.85 17.38 -9.36
N GLN A 121 -9.35 16.14 -9.29
CA GLN A 121 -10.12 14.91 -9.19
C GLN A 121 -9.50 13.97 -8.15
N PHE A 122 -10.30 13.02 -7.68
CA PHE A 122 -9.92 11.95 -6.74
C PHE A 122 -9.77 10.64 -7.53
N GLY A 123 -8.62 9.99 -7.38
CA GLY A 123 -8.29 8.76 -8.09
C GLY A 123 -6.79 8.52 -8.16
N LEU A 124 -6.42 7.48 -8.90
CA LEU A 124 -5.08 7.13 -9.32
C LEU A 124 -5.16 6.61 -10.77
N ASP A 125 -4.05 6.70 -11.50
CA ASP A 125 -3.99 6.27 -12.90
C ASP A 125 -4.08 4.75 -13.06
N PHE A 126 -3.94 4.00 -11.97
CA PHE A 126 -4.02 2.56 -11.93
C PHE A 126 -4.82 2.09 -10.71
N ASP A 127 -5.51 0.97 -10.90
CA ASP A 127 -6.20 0.26 -9.82
C ASP A 127 -5.18 -0.44 -8.93
N ASN A 128 -5.53 -0.60 -7.65
CA ASN A 128 -4.69 -1.29 -6.70
C ASN A 128 -5.51 -2.21 -5.81
N ALA A 129 -4.91 -2.77 -4.76
CA ALA A 129 -5.60 -3.60 -3.79
C ALA A 129 -5.25 -3.21 -2.36
N LEU A 130 -6.26 -3.21 -1.49
CA LEU A 130 -6.06 -3.15 -0.04
C LEU A 130 -6.07 -4.59 0.49
N SER A 131 -4.88 -5.10 0.84
CA SER A 131 -4.72 -6.53 1.09
C SER A 131 -5.23 -7.33 -0.13
N THR A 132 -6.21 -8.21 0.05
CA THR A 132 -6.80 -9.01 -1.04
C THR A 132 -7.99 -8.35 -1.73
N THR A 133 -8.39 -7.15 -1.31
CA THR A 133 -9.58 -6.46 -1.84
C THR A 133 -9.18 -5.51 -2.97
N PRO A 134 -9.66 -5.72 -4.21
CA PRO A 134 -9.44 -4.78 -5.29
C PRO A 134 -10.04 -3.41 -4.95
N GLN A 135 -9.28 -2.36 -5.24
CA GLN A 135 -9.65 -0.98 -5.06
C GLN A 135 -9.57 -0.28 -6.43
N PRO A 136 -10.72 -0.13 -7.10
CA PRO A 136 -10.82 0.68 -8.30
C PRO A 136 -10.46 2.13 -7.98
N ASN A 137 -9.62 2.78 -8.79
CA ASN A 137 -9.18 4.16 -8.55
C ASN A 137 -9.59 5.12 -9.66
N THR A 138 -10.62 4.77 -10.43
CA THR A 138 -11.16 5.62 -11.50
C THR A 138 -11.40 7.05 -11.02
N TRP A 139 -10.90 8.01 -11.80
CA TRP A 139 -10.97 9.43 -11.50
C TRP A 139 -12.40 9.96 -11.35
N GLN A 140 -12.65 10.68 -10.26
CA GLN A 140 -13.96 11.26 -9.92
C GLN A 140 -13.80 12.70 -9.44
N ARG A 141 -14.69 13.62 -9.83
CA ARG A 141 -14.63 15.04 -9.40
C ARG A 141 -15.14 15.28 -7.98
N ARG A 142 -16.07 14.44 -7.52
CA ARG A 142 -16.72 14.59 -6.21
C ARG A 142 -16.19 13.53 -5.26
N TRP A 143 -15.68 13.97 -4.11
CA TRP A 143 -15.14 13.08 -3.08
C TRP A 143 -16.19 12.07 -2.60
N SER A 144 -17.43 12.50 -2.38
CA SER A 144 -18.52 11.61 -1.96
C SER A 144 -18.77 10.48 -2.96
N THR A 145 -18.78 10.79 -4.26
CA THR A 145 -18.92 9.80 -5.33
C THR A 145 -17.72 8.85 -5.37
N PHE A 146 -16.50 9.36 -5.23
CA PHE A 146 -15.29 8.53 -5.16
C PHE A 146 -15.36 7.56 -3.98
N LEU A 147 -15.60 8.05 -2.76
CA LEU A 147 -15.62 7.22 -1.56
C LEU A 147 -16.70 6.14 -1.62
N LEU A 148 -17.89 6.50 -2.11
CA LEU A 148 -18.99 5.56 -2.28
C LEU A 148 -18.66 4.47 -3.29
N ASN A 149 -18.25 4.84 -4.51
CA ASN A 149 -18.08 3.86 -5.58
C ASN A 149 -16.81 3.02 -5.41
N ASN A 150 -15.71 3.67 -5.05
CA ASN A 150 -14.37 3.08 -5.08
C ASN A 150 -13.89 2.60 -3.71
N GLY A 151 -14.38 3.19 -2.62
CA GLY A 151 -14.02 2.77 -1.25
C GLY A 151 -15.03 1.77 -0.67
N LEU A 152 -16.27 2.23 -0.47
CA LEU A 152 -17.28 1.49 0.29
C LEU A 152 -18.02 0.46 -0.55
N ALA A 153 -18.64 0.86 -1.66
CA ALA A 153 -19.43 -0.04 -2.51
C ALA A 153 -18.55 -1.08 -3.20
N GLY A 154 -17.34 -0.72 -3.62
CA GLY A 154 -16.35 -1.66 -4.15
C GLY A 154 -16.04 -2.79 -3.16
N SER A 155 -15.69 -2.44 -1.92
CA SER A 155 -15.44 -3.41 -0.85
C SER A 155 -16.68 -4.23 -0.51
N TRP A 156 -17.86 -3.61 -0.47
CA TRP A 156 -19.13 -4.27 -0.14
C TRP A 156 -19.52 -5.32 -1.17
N ASN A 157 -19.44 -4.97 -2.46
CA ASN A 157 -19.75 -5.88 -3.56
C ASN A 157 -18.77 -7.06 -3.59
N TRP A 158 -17.50 -6.82 -3.27
CA TRP A 158 -16.50 -7.88 -3.18
C TRP A 158 -16.78 -8.83 -2.00
N LEU A 159 -17.12 -8.31 -0.83
CA LEU A 159 -17.50 -9.11 0.35
C LEU A 159 -18.78 -9.92 0.13
N GLN A 160 -19.76 -9.38 -0.60
CA GLN A 160 -20.96 -10.13 -1.02
C GLN A 160 -20.61 -11.27 -1.98
N LYS A 161 -19.75 -11.03 -2.98
CA LYS A 161 -19.27 -12.07 -3.91
C LYS A 161 -18.50 -13.19 -3.20
N LYS A 162 -17.78 -12.87 -2.12
CA LYS A 162 -17.12 -13.87 -1.25
C LYS A 162 -18.08 -14.57 -0.27
N GLY A 163 -19.37 -14.23 -0.27
CA GLY A 163 -20.37 -14.84 0.61
C GLY A 163 -20.27 -14.43 2.08
N SER A 164 -19.47 -13.40 2.41
CA SER A 164 -19.21 -12.99 3.80
C SER A 164 -20.24 -12.02 4.38
N LEU A 165 -21.15 -11.50 3.55
CA LEU A 165 -22.26 -10.63 3.97
C LEU A 165 -23.57 -11.13 3.38
N SER A 166 -24.57 -11.39 4.23
CA SER A 166 -25.94 -11.64 3.80
C SER A 166 -26.70 -10.32 3.61
N ALA A 167 -27.29 -10.16 2.41
CA ALA A 167 -28.41 -9.27 2.04
C ALA A 167 -28.57 -7.88 2.70
N ILE A 168 -27.49 -7.20 3.10
CA ILE A 168 -27.55 -5.76 3.43
C ILE A 168 -27.26 -4.97 2.15
N SER A 169 -28.23 -4.14 1.74
CA SER A 169 -28.11 -3.23 0.61
C SER A 169 -26.93 -2.26 0.79
N THR A 170 -26.23 -1.95 -0.30
CA THR A 170 -25.16 -0.95 -0.28
C THR A 170 -25.67 0.37 0.29
N PRO A 171 -24.93 1.02 1.20
CA PRO A 171 -25.32 2.31 1.78
C PRO A 171 -25.65 3.35 0.70
N SER A 172 -26.78 4.04 0.85
CA SER A 172 -27.25 5.08 -0.09
C SER A 172 -26.34 6.30 -0.10
N SER A 173 -26.17 6.91 -1.28
CA SER A 173 -25.45 8.17 -1.48
C SER A 173 -26.01 9.35 -0.67
N SER A 174 -27.29 9.30 -0.30
CA SER A 174 -27.96 10.34 0.48
C SER A 174 -27.38 10.51 1.89
N ILE A 175 -26.94 9.43 2.54
CA ILE A 175 -26.36 9.46 3.90
C ILE A 175 -25.03 10.23 3.93
N PHE A 176 -24.22 10.11 2.86
CA PHE A 176 -22.92 10.77 2.80
C PHE A 176 -23.04 12.25 2.39
N SER A 177 -24.06 12.59 1.60
CA SER A 177 -24.32 13.97 1.20
C SER A 177 -24.71 14.88 2.37
N SER A 178 -25.33 14.34 3.42
CA SER A 178 -25.75 15.10 4.61
C SER A 178 -24.65 15.24 5.66
N VAL A 179 -23.73 14.28 5.78
CA VAL A 179 -22.70 14.26 6.84
C VAL A 179 -21.39 14.95 6.41
N TRP A 180 -21.11 15.00 5.10
CA TRP A 180 -19.77 15.35 4.59
C TRP A 180 -19.61 16.64 3.73
N PRO A 181 -20.50 17.67 3.74
CA PRO A 181 -20.38 18.80 2.80
C PRO A 181 -19.10 19.66 2.96
N HIS A 182 -18.43 19.62 4.11
CA HIS A 182 -17.40 20.62 4.49
C HIS A 182 -15.95 20.12 4.49
N ILE A 183 -15.67 18.94 3.94
CA ILE A 183 -14.28 18.48 3.83
C ILE A 183 -13.59 19.25 2.70
N ASN A 184 -12.67 20.12 3.13
CA ASN A 184 -11.84 20.95 2.27
C ASN A 184 -10.99 20.06 1.33
N ARG A 185 -10.94 20.41 0.04
CA ARG A 185 -10.34 19.60 -1.04
C ARG A 185 -8.89 19.16 -0.76
N SER A 186 -8.18 19.95 0.03
CA SER A 186 -6.77 19.76 0.39
C SER A 186 -6.51 18.69 1.46
N LEU A 187 -7.51 18.27 2.24
CA LEU A 187 -7.30 17.31 3.35
C LEU A 187 -7.52 15.84 2.95
N LEU A 188 -8.13 15.61 1.79
CA LEU A 188 -8.48 14.27 1.30
C LEU A 188 -8.27 14.13 -0.21
N CYS A 189 -7.18 14.68 -0.74
CA CYS A 189 -6.67 14.16 -2.01
C CYS A 189 -6.47 12.65 -1.83
N ALA A 190 -6.84 11.85 -2.84
CA ALA A 190 -7.00 10.38 -2.82
C ALA A 190 -5.80 9.58 -2.27
N ARG A 191 -4.69 10.25 -1.94
CA ARG A 191 -3.48 9.73 -1.32
C ARG A 191 -3.65 9.31 0.15
N ARG A 192 -4.75 9.69 0.83
CA ARG A 192 -5.09 9.11 2.16
C ARG A 192 -5.30 7.60 2.09
N PHE A 193 -5.62 7.05 0.91
CA PHE A 193 -5.64 5.61 0.64
C PHE A 193 -4.25 5.02 0.40
N MET A 194 -3.34 5.76 -0.24
CA MET A 194 -1.95 5.34 -0.48
C MET A 194 -1.18 5.16 0.84
N VAL A 195 -1.45 6.02 1.83
CA VAL A 195 -0.89 5.87 3.20
C VAL A 195 -1.41 4.60 3.87
N ARG A 196 -2.65 4.15 3.59
CA ARG A 196 -3.21 2.92 4.16
C ARG A 196 -2.51 1.67 3.63
N GLN A 197 -2.01 1.68 2.39
CA GLN A 197 -1.24 0.59 1.77
C GLN A 197 0.15 0.42 2.36
N LEU A 198 0.82 1.51 2.72
CA LEU A 198 2.06 1.44 3.52
C LEU A 198 1.85 0.80 4.91
N CYS A 199 0.61 0.78 5.39
CA CYS A 199 0.26 0.35 6.75
C CYS A 199 -0.25 -1.10 6.84
N THR A 200 -0.25 -1.87 5.75
CA THR A 200 -0.70 -3.28 5.76
C THR A 200 0.42 -4.21 5.32
N GLY A 201 1.22 -4.59 6.31
CA GLY A 201 2.29 -5.59 6.24
C GLY A 201 3.02 -5.51 7.57
N SER A 202 2.88 -6.55 8.39
CA SER A 202 3.49 -6.65 9.72
C SER A 202 4.95 -6.19 9.76
N GLY A 203 5.28 -5.27 10.67
CA GLY A 203 6.66 -5.07 11.09
C GLY A 203 7.37 -3.75 10.72
N TRP A 204 6.64 -2.67 10.39
CA TRP A 204 7.24 -1.34 10.19
C TRP A 204 6.55 -0.24 11.02
N PRO A 205 7.26 0.85 11.42
CA PRO A 205 6.70 1.89 12.28
C PRO A 205 5.82 2.85 11.48
N VAL A 206 4.69 2.38 10.97
CA VAL A 206 3.51 3.19 10.70
C VAL A 206 2.28 2.31 10.96
N HIS A 207 1.87 2.24 12.22
CA HIS A 207 0.50 1.85 12.51
C HIS A 207 -0.41 3.02 12.12
N PHE A 208 -1.15 2.89 11.03
CA PHE A 208 -2.41 3.61 10.87
C PHE A 208 -3.54 2.61 10.66
N ARG A 209 -4.26 2.31 11.75
CA ARG A 209 -5.62 1.78 11.69
C ARG A 209 -6.59 2.97 11.56
N PRO A 210 -7.26 3.21 10.42
CA PRO A 210 -8.56 3.87 10.43
C PRO A 210 -9.61 2.77 10.52
N GLY A 211 -9.86 2.35 11.76
CA GLY A 211 -10.83 1.33 12.13
C GLY A 211 -11.28 1.54 13.58
N LEU A 212 -11.54 2.80 13.93
CA LEU A 212 -12.27 3.22 15.12
C LEU A 212 -12.77 4.64 14.85
N LEU A 213 -13.75 4.72 13.94
CA LEU A 213 -14.66 5.88 13.85
C LEU A 213 -16.11 5.45 13.62
N LEU A 214 -16.42 4.17 13.83
CA LEU A 214 -17.75 3.64 14.11
C LEU A 214 -17.56 2.33 14.91
N GLY A 215 -17.82 2.37 16.21
CA GLY A 215 -17.78 1.22 17.13
C GLY A 215 -16.51 1.11 17.93
#